data_AF-A0A6C0B8Z3-F1
#
_entry.id   AF-A0A6C0B8Z3-F1
#
_cell.length_a   1.000
_cell.length_b   1.000
_cell.length_c   1.000
_cell.angle_alpha   90.00
_cell.angle_beta   90.00
_cell.angle_gamma   90.00
#
_symmetry.space_group_name_H-M   'P 1'
#
loop_
_entity.id
_entity.type
_entity.pdbx_description
1 polymer ?
#
loop_
_entity_poly.entity_id
_entity_poly.type
_entity_poly.pdbx_seq_one_letter_code
_entity_poly.pdbx_strand_id
1 'polypeptide(L)'
;MSLLTDSQKTDITNYVNMYRAKNQAPPLSWDSNIYNESQAWAQNLKSQHLIQHSGNTSYGENLAFFQGYGNDNVMLIKKAIDAWYAEIALYDFNKPEFSETTGHFTALVWVASTKFGIGISTDYTTNESYIVMNLSPAGNYTGEFAQNVLPLSSGTQTTPSGSNVAVPLAPKLQTHKRILFQKLYNIVYAVGSNQPKSVIIGIVNSIIHDVNGYSDF
;
A
#
# COMPACT_ATOMS: atom_id res chain seq x y z
N MET A 1 6.58 25.79 4.72
CA MET A 1 5.68 25.70 5.90
C MET A 1 5.17 24.26 5.96
N SER A 2 5.28 23.58 7.10
CA SER A 2 4.79 22.19 7.25
C SER A 2 3.26 22.17 7.16
N LEU A 3 2.70 21.34 6.27
CA LEU A 3 1.24 21.20 6.12
C LEU A 3 0.60 20.35 7.24
N LEU A 4 1.39 19.49 7.89
CA LEU A 4 0.96 18.64 9.01
C LEU A 4 1.43 19.20 10.35
N THR A 5 0.54 19.21 11.34
CA THR A 5 0.85 19.51 12.75
C THR A 5 1.53 18.31 13.41
N ASP A 6 2.19 18.51 14.55
CA ASP A 6 2.87 17.40 15.23
C ASP A 6 1.90 16.31 15.72
N SER A 7 0.70 16.70 16.17
CA SER A 7 -0.35 15.73 16.52
C SER A 7 -0.78 14.89 15.31
N GLN A 8 -0.89 15.48 14.12
CA GLN A 8 -1.22 14.74 12.89
C GLN A 8 -0.09 13.79 12.50
N LYS A 9 1.18 14.23 12.62
CA LYS A 9 2.35 13.35 12.37
C LYS A 9 2.36 12.17 13.33
N THR A 10 2.06 12.38 14.61
CA THR A 10 1.93 11.30 15.61
C THR A 10 0.79 10.33 15.25
N ASP A 11 -0.39 10.84 14.89
CA ASP A 11 -1.53 10.00 14.46
C ASP A 11 -1.18 9.13 13.24
N ILE A 12 -0.58 9.74 12.21
CA ILE A 12 -0.13 9.03 11.01
C ILE A 12 0.94 7.98 11.35
N THR A 13 1.90 8.32 12.22
CA THR A 13 2.95 7.39 12.67
C THR A 13 2.35 6.17 13.37
N ASN A 14 1.40 6.39 14.28
CA ASN A 14 0.69 5.30 14.95
C ASN A 14 -0.08 4.44 13.93
N TYR A 15 -0.69 5.06 12.93
CA TYR A 15 -1.46 4.37 11.90
C TYR A 15 -0.59 3.47 11.01
N VAL A 16 0.56 3.97 10.55
CA VAL A 16 1.56 3.16 9.83
C VAL A 16 2.05 2.00 10.70
N ASN A 17 2.38 2.28 11.95
CA ASN A 17 2.94 1.29 12.86
C ASN A 17 1.93 0.21 13.29
N MET A 18 0.63 0.53 13.31
CA MET A 18 -0.43 -0.47 13.47
C MET A 18 -0.36 -1.55 12.37
N TYR A 19 -0.14 -1.15 11.11
CA TYR A 19 -0.01 -2.10 10.00
C TYR A 19 1.31 -2.88 10.06
N ARG A 20 2.41 -2.20 10.36
CA ARG A 20 3.73 -2.86 10.52
C ARG A 20 3.72 -3.93 11.60
N ALA A 21 3.04 -3.67 12.73
CA ALA A 21 2.89 -4.65 13.81
C ALA A 21 2.16 -5.93 13.37
N LYS A 22 1.19 -5.84 12.44
CA LYS A 22 0.51 -7.01 11.88
C LYS A 22 1.49 -7.93 11.15
N ASN A 23 2.48 -7.36 10.48
CA ASN A 23 3.53 -8.08 9.74
C ASN A 23 4.85 -8.12 10.51
N GLN A 24 4.81 -8.07 11.85
CA GLN A 24 5.98 -8.26 12.73
C GLN A 24 7.14 -7.27 12.46
N ALA A 25 6.90 -6.20 11.71
CA ALA A 25 7.91 -5.22 11.37
C ALA A 25 8.06 -4.21 12.52
N PRO A 26 9.29 -3.87 12.95
CA PRO A 26 9.52 -2.86 13.99
C PRO A 26 8.88 -1.51 13.63
N PRO A 27 8.47 -0.70 14.63
CA PRO A 27 7.85 0.59 14.36
C PRO A 27 8.81 1.54 13.64
N LEU A 28 8.29 2.29 12.67
CA LEU A 28 8.99 3.41 12.05
C LEU A 28 8.91 4.65 12.94
N SER A 29 9.96 5.47 12.86
CA SER A 29 9.99 6.80 13.46
C SER A 29 9.84 7.87 12.39
N TRP A 30 9.05 8.92 12.69
CA TRP A 30 8.95 10.08 11.81
C TRP A 30 10.31 10.79 11.71
N ASP A 31 10.74 11.13 10.49
CA ASP A 31 11.96 11.90 10.24
C ASP A 31 11.63 13.17 9.45
N SER A 32 11.99 14.33 10.02
CA SER A 32 11.66 15.63 9.44
C SER A 32 12.32 15.89 8.09
N ASN A 33 13.50 15.33 7.84
CA ASN A 33 14.18 15.51 6.54
C ASN A 33 13.46 14.67 5.47
N ILE A 34 13.15 13.41 5.77
CA ILE A 34 12.39 12.54 4.86
C ILE A 34 11.00 13.13 4.58
N TYR A 35 10.35 13.72 5.57
CA TYR A 35 9.09 14.44 5.38
C TYR A 35 9.24 15.62 4.42
N ASN A 36 10.27 16.45 4.59
CA ASN A 36 10.48 17.60 3.71
C ASN A 36 10.71 17.17 2.25
N GLU A 37 11.49 16.11 2.02
CA GLU A 37 11.69 15.51 0.69
C GLU A 37 10.37 14.99 0.10
N SER A 38 9.60 14.24 0.89
CA SER A 38 8.30 13.71 0.48
C SER A 38 7.31 14.83 0.14
N GLN A 39 7.31 15.90 0.95
CA GLN A 39 6.43 17.04 0.77
C GLN A 39 6.80 17.87 -0.47
N ALA A 40 8.10 18.04 -0.73
CA ALA A 40 8.59 18.70 -1.94
C ALA A 40 8.21 17.89 -3.19
N TRP A 41 8.33 16.56 -3.14
CA TRP A 41 7.94 15.71 -4.26
C TRP A 41 6.43 15.73 -4.50
N ALA A 42 5.60 15.68 -3.45
CA ALA A 42 4.15 15.78 -3.58
C ALA A 42 3.73 17.12 -4.24
N GLN A 43 4.42 18.22 -3.92
CA GLN A 43 4.19 19.53 -4.56
C GLN A 43 4.60 19.51 -6.03
N ASN A 44 5.71 18.85 -6.35
CA ASN A 44 6.20 18.68 -7.72
C ASN A 44 5.17 17.89 -8.57
N LEU A 45 4.72 16.72 -8.09
CA LEU A 45 3.72 15.90 -8.76
C LEU A 45 2.44 16.69 -9.07
N LYS A 46 1.97 17.46 -8.08
CA LYS A 46 0.83 18.35 -8.28
C LYS A 46 1.09 19.39 -9.38
N SER A 47 2.26 20.06 -9.36
CA SER A 47 2.58 21.08 -10.36
C SER A 47 2.66 20.56 -11.79
N GLN A 48 2.97 19.26 -11.94
CA GLN A 48 3.08 18.58 -13.23
C GLN A 48 1.81 17.81 -13.62
N HIS A 49 0.81 17.73 -12.73
CA HIS A 49 -0.39 16.90 -12.87
C HIS A 49 -0.10 15.46 -13.30
N LEU A 50 0.85 14.80 -12.63
CA LEU A 50 1.23 13.42 -12.94
C LEU A 50 1.61 12.63 -11.69
N ILE A 51 1.70 11.31 -11.85
CA ILE A 51 2.20 10.38 -10.84
C ILE A 51 3.43 9.67 -11.40
N GLN A 52 4.59 10.00 -10.84
CA GLN A 52 5.85 9.35 -11.17
C GLN A 52 6.76 9.32 -9.94
N HIS A 53 7.63 8.31 -9.90
CA HIS A 53 8.62 8.24 -8.84
C HIS A 53 9.64 9.37 -8.94
N SER A 54 10.15 9.83 -7.78
CA SER A 54 11.14 10.92 -7.71
C SER A 54 12.48 10.58 -8.34
N GLY A 55 12.78 9.30 -8.49
CA GLY A 55 14.10 8.81 -8.90
C GLY A 55 15.16 8.97 -7.80
N ASN A 56 14.81 9.42 -6.59
CA ASN A 56 15.72 9.51 -5.48
C ASN A 56 15.97 8.13 -4.87
N THR A 57 17.12 7.54 -5.16
CA THR A 57 17.48 6.19 -4.69
C THR A 57 17.89 6.13 -3.21
N SER A 58 17.95 7.28 -2.51
CA SER A 58 18.27 7.31 -1.08
C SER A 58 17.12 6.80 -0.21
N TYR A 59 15.91 6.74 -0.76
CA TYR A 59 14.69 6.33 -0.08
C TYR A 59 13.95 5.25 -0.85
N GLY A 60 13.20 4.41 -0.14
CA GLY A 60 12.08 3.70 -0.75
C GLY A 60 10.91 4.67 -0.88
N GLU A 61 10.06 4.53 -1.89
CA GLU A 61 9.00 5.50 -2.18
C GLU A 61 7.67 4.82 -2.51
N ASN A 62 6.61 5.23 -1.81
CA ASN A 62 5.23 4.90 -2.17
C ASN A 62 4.50 6.16 -2.62
N LEU A 63 3.69 6.04 -3.67
CA LEU A 63 2.87 7.11 -4.23
C LEU A 63 1.39 6.76 -4.16
N ALA A 64 0.55 7.77 -3.95
CA ALA A 64 -0.89 7.64 -4.12
C ALA A 64 -1.49 8.90 -4.73
N PHE A 65 -2.57 8.71 -5.47
CA PHE A 65 -3.34 9.76 -6.11
C PHE A 65 -4.82 9.56 -5.82
N PHE A 66 -5.50 10.66 -5.47
CA PHE A 66 -6.94 10.68 -5.29
C PHE A 66 -7.52 11.90 -5.98
N GLN A 67 -8.68 11.74 -6.61
CA GLN A 67 -9.47 12.86 -7.12
C GLN A 67 -10.91 12.75 -6.62
N GLY A 68 -11.49 13.84 -6.13
CA GLY A 68 -12.90 13.83 -5.71
C GLY A 68 -13.15 13.36 -4.27
N TYR A 69 -12.12 13.12 -3.48
CA TYR A 69 -12.23 12.57 -2.12
C TYR A 69 -12.25 13.64 -1.01
N GLY A 70 -12.36 14.92 -1.36
CA GLY A 70 -12.35 16.02 -0.40
C GLY A 70 -10.94 16.47 -0.04
N ASN A 71 -10.81 17.27 1.02
CA ASN A 71 -9.57 17.99 1.36
C ASN A 71 -9.02 17.72 2.77
N ASP A 72 -9.51 16.68 3.45
CA ASP A 72 -8.94 16.25 4.72
C ASP A 72 -7.63 15.49 4.46
N ASN A 73 -6.51 16.17 4.68
CA ASN A 73 -5.17 15.64 4.46
C ASN A 73 -4.89 14.35 5.26
N VAL A 74 -5.34 14.26 6.52
CA VAL A 74 -5.07 13.09 7.36
C VAL A 74 -5.87 11.90 6.87
N MET A 75 -7.14 12.12 6.53
CA MET A 75 -8.00 11.08 5.97
C MET A 75 -7.45 10.53 4.65
N LEU A 76 -7.00 11.41 3.74
CA LEU A 76 -6.41 11.01 2.46
C LEU A 76 -5.09 10.25 2.64
N ILE A 77 -4.24 10.68 3.58
CA ILE A 77 -3.02 9.95 3.94
C ILE A 77 -3.36 8.55 4.48
N LYS A 78 -4.30 8.43 5.42
CA LYS A 78 -4.73 7.13 5.95
C LYS A 78 -5.30 6.22 4.86
N LYS A 79 -6.08 6.79 3.93
CA LYS A 79 -6.59 6.09 2.77
C LYS A 79 -5.48 5.56 1.85
N ALA A 80 -4.40 6.33 1.64
CA ALA A 80 -3.23 5.85 0.90
C ALA A 80 -2.54 4.68 1.60
N ILE A 81 -2.33 4.79 2.92
CA ILE A 81 -1.73 3.74 3.74
C ILE A 81 -2.57 2.45 3.70
N ASP A 82 -3.90 2.57 3.79
CA ASP A 82 -4.82 1.44 3.66
C ASP A 82 -4.70 0.75 2.29
N ALA A 83 -4.67 1.54 1.21
CA ALA A 83 -4.55 1.02 -0.15
C ALA A 83 -3.21 0.31 -0.37
N TRP A 84 -2.10 0.89 0.09
CA TRP A 84 -0.79 0.27 0.01
C TRP A 84 -0.73 -1.02 0.83
N TYR A 85 -1.29 -1.04 2.05
CA TYR A 85 -1.30 -2.26 2.85
C TYR A 85 -2.18 -3.37 2.27
N ALA A 86 -3.32 -3.02 1.65
CA ALA A 86 -4.25 -3.99 1.07
C ALA A 86 -3.62 -4.90 0.01
N GLU A 87 -2.51 -4.49 -0.59
CA GLU A 87 -1.71 -5.32 -1.50
C GLU A 87 -1.14 -6.58 -0.82
N ILE A 88 -1.15 -6.69 0.51
CA ILE A 88 -0.85 -7.94 1.24
C ILE A 88 -1.68 -9.12 0.73
N ALA A 89 -2.94 -8.87 0.32
CA ALA A 89 -3.82 -9.91 -0.23
C ALA A 89 -3.26 -10.53 -1.52
N LEU A 90 -2.36 -9.82 -2.19
CA LEU A 90 -1.74 -10.16 -3.46
C LEU A 90 -0.30 -10.66 -3.29
N TYR A 91 0.27 -10.61 -2.10
CA TYR A 91 1.64 -11.04 -1.83
C TYR A 91 1.71 -12.54 -1.53
N ASP A 92 2.66 -13.24 -2.15
CA ASP A 92 2.92 -14.65 -1.88
C ASP A 92 4.13 -14.81 -0.94
N PHE A 93 3.85 -15.08 0.33
CA PHE A 93 4.92 -15.28 1.32
C PHE A 93 5.76 -16.54 1.07
N ASN A 94 5.28 -17.51 0.27
CA ASN A 94 6.06 -18.70 -0.11
C ASN A 94 6.95 -18.42 -1.32
N LYS A 95 6.70 -17.33 -2.05
CA LYS A 95 7.52 -16.86 -3.17
C LYS A 95 7.83 -15.38 -2.99
N PRO A 96 8.65 -15.02 -1.99
CA PRO A 96 8.90 -13.64 -1.61
C PRO A 96 9.75 -12.94 -2.69
N GLU A 97 9.10 -12.13 -3.52
CA GLU A 97 9.72 -11.41 -4.63
C GLU A 97 9.03 -10.07 -4.87
N PHE A 98 9.67 -9.21 -5.65
CA PHE A 98 9.06 -7.97 -6.09
C PHE A 98 7.93 -8.25 -7.09
N SER A 99 6.84 -7.50 -6.97
CA SER A 99 5.85 -7.34 -8.04
C SER A 99 5.32 -5.91 -8.05
N GLU A 100 4.97 -5.40 -9.22
CA GLU A 100 4.35 -4.06 -9.34
C GLU A 100 3.03 -3.95 -8.56
N THR A 101 2.36 -5.08 -8.31
CA THR A 101 1.09 -5.16 -7.59
C THR A 101 1.22 -5.26 -6.07
N THR A 102 2.43 -5.44 -5.55
CA THR A 102 2.70 -5.61 -4.11
C THR A 102 3.80 -4.70 -3.58
N GLY A 103 4.42 -3.91 -4.46
CA GLY A 103 5.58 -3.08 -4.13
C GLY A 103 5.32 -2.07 -3.02
N HIS A 104 4.08 -1.55 -2.92
CA HIS A 104 3.74 -0.60 -1.88
C HIS A 104 3.59 -1.27 -0.52
N PHE A 105 2.93 -2.43 -0.47
CA PHE A 105 2.85 -3.24 0.73
C PHE A 105 4.25 -3.62 1.22
N THR A 106 5.09 -4.17 0.34
CA THR A 106 6.42 -4.65 0.73
C THR A 106 7.31 -3.52 1.22
N ALA A 107 7.24 -2.33 0.61
CA ALA A 107 7.93 -1.15 1.11
C ALA A 107 7.40 -0.71 2.50
N LEU A 108 6.08 -0.69 2.68
CA LEU A 108 5.43 -0.25 3.93
C LEU A 108 5.82 -1.12 5.14
N VAL A 109 5.87 -2.44 4.95
CA VAL A 109 6.20 -3.40 6.02
C VAL A 109 7.67 -3.85 6.03
N TRP A 110 8.53 -3.23 5.23
CA TRP A 110 9.94 -3.60 5.16
C TRP A 110 10.61 -3.51 6.53
N VAL A 111 11.07 -4.65 7.06
CA VAL A 111 11.62 -4.76 8.43
C VAL A 111 12.82 -3.83 8.65
N ALA A 112 13.75 -3.76 7.68
CA ALA A 112 14.96 -2.96 7.83
C ALA A 112 14.73 -1.44 7.78
N SER A 113 13.59 -0.97 7.24
CA SER A 113 13.27 0.46 7.25
C SER A 113 12.97 0.90 8.68
N THR A 114 13.57 2.01 9.11
CA THR A 114 13.49 2.53 10.49
C THR A 114 12.87 3.91 10.58
N LYS A 115 12.93 4.68 9.49
CA LYS A 115 12.47 6.05 9.42
C LYS A 115 11.57 6.26 8.22
N PHE A 116 10.65 7.21 8.33
CA PHE A 116 9.80 7.61 7.22
C PHE A 116 9.37 9.07 7.32
N GLY A 117 8.83 9.58 6.22
CA GLY A 117 8.07 10.82 6.16
C GLY A 117 7.03 10.73 5.06
N ILE A 118 5.92 11.45 5.21
CA ILE A 118 4.84 11.46 4.22
C ILE A 118 4.39 12.89 3.92
N GLY A 119 4.43 13.24 2.64
CA GLY A 119 4.01 14.52 2.10
C GLY A 119 2.68 14.41 1.38
N ILE A 120 1.90 15.49 1.38
CA ILE A 120 0.66 15.59 0.62
C ILE A 120 0.57 16.96 -0.05
N SER A 121 0.13 17.01 -1.31
CA SER A 121 -0.26 18.27 -1.95
C SER A 121 -1.60 18.10 -2.64
N THR A 122 -2.51 19.03 -2.39
CA THR A 122 -3.84 19.05 -3.00
C THR A 122 -3.94 20.23 -3.95
N ASP A 123 -4.44 19.98 -5.16
CA ASP A 123 -4.97 20.99 -6.06
C ASP A 123 -6.46 21.13 -5.78
N TYR A 124 -6.86 22.26 -5.20
CA TYR A 124 -8.24 22.51 -4.82
C TYR A 124 -9.14 22.88 -6.01
N THR A 125 -8.56 23.20 -7.16
CA THR A 125 -9.26 23.51 -8.40
C THR A 125 -9.72 22.24 -9.09
N THR A 126 -8.85 21.24 -9.15
CA THR A 126 -9.13 19.92 -9.76
C THR A 126 -9.57 18.86 -8.74
N ASN A 127 -9.51 19.20 -7.45
CA ASN A 127 -9.75 18.30 -6.32
C ASN A 127 -8.86 17.04 -6.36
N GLU A 128 -7.61 17.22 -6.81
CA GLU A 128 -6.59 16.19 -6.93
C GLU A 128 -5.65 16.24 -5.73
N SER A 129 -5.33 15.10 -5.14
CA SER A 129 -4.41 14.96 -4.03
C SER A 129 -3.30 13.97 -4.36
N TYR A 130 -2.07 14.43 -4.19
CA TYR A 130 -0.83 13.72 -4.47
C TYR A 130 -0.16 13.40 -3.13
N ILE A 131 0.02 12.12 -2.82
CA ILE A 131 0.60 11.64 -1.56
C ILE A 131 1.90 10.90 -1.87
N VAL A 132 2.95 11.21 -1.14
CA VAL A 132 4.28 10.61 -1.27
C VAL A 132 4.75 10.17 0.09
N MET A 133 5.11 8.90 0.26
CA MET A 133 5.77 8.40 1.45
C MET A 133 7.17 7.94 1.09
N ASN A 134 8.18 8.47 1.78
CA ASN A 134 9.56 7.99 1.67
C ASN A 134 9.96 7.21 2.93
N LEU A 135 10.74 6.14 2.75
CA LEU A 135 11.25 5.27 3.82
C LEU A 135 12.78 5.16 3.77
N SER A 136 13.42 5.07 4.93
CA SER A 136 14.87 4.87 5.05
C SER A 136 15.23 3.85 6.14
N PRO A 137 16.19 2.93 5.90
CA PRO A 137 16.72 2.55 4.59
C PRO A 137 15.64 2.17 3.58
N ALA A 138 15.96 2.28 2.29
CA ALA A 138 15.06 1.89 1.22
C ALA A 138 14.73 0.38 1.30
N GLY A 139 13.52 0.01 0.88
CA GLY A 139 13.07 -1.37 0.80
C GLY A 139 13.09 -1.92 -0.63
N ASN A 140 12.43 -3.06 -0.82
CA ASN A 140 12.23 -3.70 -2.12
C ASN A 140 13.54 -4.09 -2.84
N TYR A 141 14.62 -4.34 -2.09
CA TYR A 141 15.84 -4.90 -2.66
C TYR A 141 15.63 -6.35 -3.10
N THR A 142 15.95 -6.62 -4.36
CA THR A 142 15.86 -7.97 -4.93
C THR A 142 16.74 -8.93 -4.13
N GLY A 143 16.18 -10.07 -3.75
CA GLY A 143 16.86 -11.07 -2.91
C GLY A 143 16.72 -10.86 -1.40
N GLU A 144 16.07 -9.77 -0.96
CA GLU A 144 15.93 -9.46 0.47
C GLU A 144 14.51 -9.53 1.03
N PHE A 145 13.54 -9.94 0.21
CA PHE A 145 12.12 -9.95 0.56
C PHE A 145 11.78 -10.91 1.71
N ALA A 146 12.39 -12.11 1.74
CA ALA A 146 12.05 -13.13 2.72
C ALA A 146 12.32 -12.68 4.16
N GLN A 147 13.43 -11.98 4.41
CA GLN A 147 13.77 -11.46 5.73
C GLN A 147 13.07 -10.12 6.06
N ASN A 148 12.59 -9.39 5.06
CA ASN A 148 12.03 -8.05 5.25
C ASN A 148 10.50 -7.96 5.16
N VAL A 149 9.83 -8.95 4.60
CA VAL A 149 8.37 -8.96 4.43
C VAL A 149 7.81 -10.19 5.14
N LEU A 150 7.62 -10.05 6.45
CA LEU A 150 7.21 -11.16 7.31
C LEU A 150 5.69 -11.40 7.19
N PRO A 151 5.24 -12.66 7.38
CA PRO A 151 3.82 -12.98 7.39
C PRO A 151 3.09 -12.29 8.55
N LEU A 152 1.76 -12.37 8.53
CA LEU A 152 0.95 -11.91 9.65
C LEU A 152 1.42 -12.58 10.95
N SER A 153 1.44 -11.82 12.05
CA SER A 153 1.73 -12.38 13.36
C SER A 153 0.71 -13.48 13.67
N SER A 154 1.21 -14.68 13.96
CA SER A 154 0.41 -15.77 14.50
C SER A 154 -0.13 -15.28 15.85
N GLY A 155 -1.37 -14.77 15.86
CA GLY A 155 -2.00 -14.32 17.10
C GLY A 155 -1.89 -15.43 18.15
N THR A 156 -1.55 -15.06 19.38
CA THR A 156 -1.63 -15.96 20.53
C THR A 156 -3.07 -16.48 20.62
N GLN A 157 -3.36 -17.65 20.05
CA GLN A 157 -4.50 -18.45 20.47
C GLN A 157 -4.15 -18.97 21.86
N THR A 158 -4.65 -18.31 22.90
CA THR A 158 -4.83 -18.99 24.19
C THR A 158 -5.99 -19.96 24.04
N THR A 159 -5.73 -21.14 23.48
CA THR A 159 -6.58 -22.32 23.68
C THR A 159 -5.98 -23.16 24.81
N PRO A 160 -6.74 -23.49 25.87
CA PRO A 160 -6.34 -24.56 26.77
C PRO A 160 -6.25 -25.87 25.99
N SER A 161 -5.22 -26.65 26.31
CA SER A 161 -4.90 -27.98 25.79
C SER A 161 -6.12 -28.84 25.43
N GLY A 162 -6.18 -29.34 24.19
CA GLY A 162 -7.16 -30.36 23.79
C GLY A 162 -7.31 -30.57 22.28
N SER A 163 -6.52 -31.51 21.75
CA SER A 163 -6.85 -32.37 20.60
C SER A 163 -6.74 -31.80 19.16
N ASN A 164 -5.81 -32.39 18.41
CA ASN A 164 -5.61 -32.28 16.97
C ASN A 164 -6.89 -32.54 16.14
N VAL A 165 -7.24 -31.61 15.23
CA VAL A 165 -7.43 -31.89 13.80
C VAL A 165 -7.05 -30.63 13.02
N ALA A 166 -5.92 -30.66 12.31
CA ALA A 166 -5.66 -29.69 11.26
C ALA A 166 -6.59 -30.00 10.09
N VAL A 167 -7.58 -29.14 9.84
CA VAL A 167 -8.29 -29.12 8.55
C VAL A 167 -7.50 -28.18 7.64
N PRO A 168 -6.86 -28.66 6.56
CA PRO A 168 -6.22 -27.76 5.61
C PRO A 168 -7.29 -26.89 4.94
N LEU A 169 -7.17 -25.57 5.03
CA LEU A 169 -7.94 -24.71 4.13
C LEU A 169 -7.45 -24.98 2.69
N ALA A 170 -8.37 -25.43 1.84
CA ALA A 170 -8.09 -25.77 0.45
C ALA A 170 -7.48 -24.57 -0.32
N PRO A 171 -6.34 -24.73 -1.03
CA PRO A 171 -5.64 -23.65 -1.71
C PRO A 171 -6.45 -22.91 -2.80
N LYS A 172 -7.46 -23.54 -3.41
CA LYS A 172 -8.15 -23.03 -4.61
C LYS A 172 -9.11 -21.85 -4.37
N LEU A 173 -9.74 -21.77 -3.20
CA LEU A 173 -10.75 -20.75 -2.90
C LEU A 173 -10.12 -19.38 -2.55
N GLN A 174 -8.88 -19.39 -2.04
CA GLN A 174 -8.13 -18.17 -1.72
C GLN A 174 -7.54 -17.51 -2.98
N THR A 175 -7.11 -18.30 -3.96
CA THR A 175 -6.56 -17.79 -5.24
C THR A 175 -7.60 -16.99 -6.04
N HIS A 176 -8.88 -17.39 -6.03
CA HIS A 176 -9.92 -16.68 -6.77
C HIS A 176 -10.31 -15.34 -6.17
N LYS A 177 -10.42 -15.27 -4.84
CA LYS A 177 -10.61 -14.00 -4.15
C LYS A 177 -9.43 -13.06 -4.42
N ARG A 178 -8.19 -13.57 -4.37
CA ARG A 178 -6.97 -12.81 -4.71
C ARG A 178 -7.02 -12.24 -6.14
N ILE A 179 -7.43 -13.02 -7.14
CA ILE A 179 -7.57 -12.56 -8.53
C ILE A 179 -8.67 -11.49 -8.67
N LEU A 180 -9.83 -11.69 -8.04
CA LEU A 180 -10.92 -10.71 -8.08
C LEU A 180 -10.54 -9.40 -7.38
N PHE A 181 -9.91 -9.47 -6.21
CA PHE A 181 -9.39 -8.29 -5.51
C PHE A 181 -8.33 -7.56 -6.33
N GLN A 182 -7.40 -8.28 -6.99
CA GLN A 182 -6.42 -7.66 -7.90
C GLN A 182 -7.10 -6.89 -9.01
N LYS A 183 -8.09 -7.49 -9.66
CA LYS A 183 -8.78 -6.85 -10.78
C LYS A 183 -9.62 -5.66 -10.32
N LEU A 184 -10.22 -5.73 -9.13
CA LEU A 184 -10.93 -4.59 -8.53
C LEU A 184 -9.96 -3.46 -8.17
N TYR A 185 -8.78 -3.78 -7.62
CA TYR A 185 -7.72 -2.80 -7.39
C TYR A 185 -7.26 -2.15 -8.69
N ASN A 186 -7.05 -2.94 -9.75
CA ASN A 186 -6.65 -2.43 -11.06
C ASN A 186 -7.71 -1.51 -11.68
N ILE A 187 -9.00 -1.72 -11.41
CA ILE A 187 -10.05 -0.76 -11.79
C ILE A 187 -9.86 0.56 -11.05
N VAL A 188 -9.70 0.51 -9.72
CA VAL A 188 -9.53 1.72 -8.90
C VAL A 188 -8.29 2.49 -9.34
N TYR A 189 -7.18 1.79 -9.59
CA TYR A 189 -5.95 2.39 -10.09
C TYR A 189 -6.13 2.97 -11.50
N ALA A 190 -6.70 2.23 -12.45
CA ALA A 190 -6.89 2.71 -13.82
C ALA A 190 -7.81 3.95 -13.88
N VAL A 191 -8.84 4.00 -13.03
CA VAL A 191 -9.71 5.17 -12.87
C VAL A 191 -8.92 6.34 -12.25
N GLY A 192 -8.18 6.08 -11.17
CA GLY A 192 -7.36 7.10 -10.50
C GLY A 192 -6.27 7.69 -11.39
N SER A 193 -5.64 6.88 -12.23
CA SER A 193 -4.59 7.32 -13.17
C SER A 193 -5.12 7.78 -14.52
N ASN A 194 -6.43 8.02 -14.64
CA ASN A 194 -7.11 8.50 -15.86
C ASN A 194 -6.76 7.70 -17.13
N GLN A 195 -6.64 6.38 -16.99
CA GLN A 195 -6.35 5.48 -18.10
C GLN A 195 -7.50 5.49 -19.13
N PRO A 196 -7.22 5.19 -20.41
CA PRO A 196 -8.25 5.16 -21.44
C PRO A 196 -9.44 4.28 -21.04
N LYS A 197 -10.67 4.73 -21.35
CA LYS A 197 -11.91 3.99 -21.07
C LYS A 197 -11.85 2.53 -21.56
N SER A 198 -11.16 2.28 -22.68
CA SER A 198 -10.94 0.94 -23.22
C SER A 198 -10.17 0.01 -22.26
N VAL A 199 -9.19 0.53 -21.52
CA VAL A 199 -8.42 -0.22 -20.52
C VAL A 199 -9.31 -0.58 -19.33
N ILE A 200 -10.06 0.39 -18.81
CA ILE A 200 -10.98 0.18 -17.67
C ILE A 200 -12.07 -0.84 -18.04
N ILE A 201 -12.68 -0.70 -19.22
CA ILE A 201 -13.67 -1.65 -19.75
C ILE A 201 -13.06 -3.04 -19.90
N GLY A 202 -11.81 -3.15 -20.36
CA GLY A 202 -11.10 -4.42 -20.45
C GLY A 202 -10.97 -5.13 -19.11
N ILE A 203 -10.61 -4.41 -18.05
CA ILE A 203 -10.48 -4.96 -16.70
C ILE A 203 -11.85 -5.37 -16.14
N VAL A 204 -12.87 -4.53 -16.30
CA VAL A 204 -14.26 -4.84 -15.89
C VAL A 204 -14.79 -6.10 -16.59
N ASN A 205 -14.59 -6.20 -17.90
CA ASN A 205 -15.01 -7.38 -18.67
C ASN A 205 -14.26 -8.64 -18.21
N SER A 206 -12.99 -8.50 -17.85
CA SER A 206 -12.20 -9.61 -17.29
C SER A 206 -12.69 -10.06 -15.91
N ILE A 207 -13.29 -9.17 -15.10
CA ILE A 207 -13.94 -9.54 -13.83
C ILE A 207 -15.26 -10.24 -14.09
N ILE A 208 -16.08 -9.69 -14.99
CA ILE A 208 -17.39 -10.28 -15.35
C ILE A 208 -17.19 -11.70 -15.88
N HIS A 209 -16.19 -11.91 -16.75
CA HIS A 209 -15.84 -13.24 -17.25
C HIS A 209 -15.49 -14.21 -16.12
N ASP A 210 -14.64 -13.79 -15.18
CA ASP A 210 -14.24 -14.65 -14.06
C ASP A 210 -15.39 -14.94 -13.10
N VAL A 211 -16.25 -13.96 -12.81
CA VAL A 211 -17.44 -14.17 -11.94
C VAL A 211 -18.43 -15.12 -12.60
N ASN A 212 -18.64 -14.99 -13.92
CA ASN A 212 -19.59 -15.82 -14.66
C ASN A 212 -19.04 -17.23 -14.99
N GLY A 213 -17.73 -17.46 -14.84
CA GLY A 213 -17.08 -18.76 -15.08
C GLY A 213 -17.14 -19.75 -13.90
N TYR A 214 -17.72 -19.37 -12.75
CA TYR A 214 -17.79 -20.19 -11.53
C TYR A 214 -19.17 -20.83 -11.32
N SER A 215 -19.60 -21.68 -12.26
CA SER A 215 -20.80 -22.52 -12.10
C SER A 215 -20.51 -24.02 -12.03
N ASP A 216 -19.27 -24.47 -11.79
CA ASP A 216 -18.97 -25.85 -11.42
C ASP A 216 -17.70 -25.97 -10.55
N PHE A 217 -17.78 -26.85 -9.53
CA PHE A 217 -16.84 -27.24 -8.46
C PHE A 217 -16.92 -26.51 -7.10
#